data_AF-A0A0P9NGP5-F1
#
_entry.id   AF-A0A0P9NGP5-F1
#
_cell.length_a   1.000
_cell.length_b   1.000
_cell.length_c   1.000
_cell.angle_alpha   90.00
_cell.angle_beta   90.00
_cell.angle_gamma   90.00
#
_symmetry.space_group_name_H-M   'P 1'
#
loop_
_entity.id
_entity.type
_entity.pdbx_description
1 polymer ?
#
loop_
_entity_poly.entity_id
_entity_poly.type
_entity_poly.pdbx_seq_one_letter_code
_entity_poly.pdbx_strand_id
1 'polypeptide(L)'
;MTGQSTMGAFRHSDSKQETLSADREDDPRTPKYPRRKRYGWRVFWVVVVLAGVALGVAVAVESRTSRLQAREFSRFAASLGYSMQPGPSHDVVYPGDGPFDRRLGYSSMDEFLSRLLKRDYVITRQTRFSPELLRYVRHGFFVPYKEKT
;
A
#
# COMPACT_ATOMS: atom_id res chain seq x y z
N MET A 1 51.05 -50.98 24.75
CA MET A 1 51.03 -52.46 24.88
C MET A 1 49.57 -52.88 25.00
N THR A 2 48.97 -53.33 23.89
CA THR A 2 48.62 -54.76 23.61
C THR A 2 47.31 -55.13 24.33
N GLY A 3 46.27 -55.68 23.74
CA GLY A 3 46.01 -56.21 22.41
C GLY A 3 44.55 -56.69 22.35
N GLN A 4 44.04 -56.88 21.14
CA GLN A 4 42.75 -57.51 20.85
C GLN A 4 42.77 -58.99 21.29
N SER A 5 41.60 -59.63 21.50
CA SER A 5 41.10 -60.72 20.65
C SER A 5 39.97 -61.60 21.24
N THR A 6 38.91 -61.72 20.43
CA THR A 6 38.18 -62.93 19.96
C THR A 6 37.42 -63.94 20.85
N MET A 7 36.15 -64.13 20.43
CA MET A 7 35.35 -65.36 20.18
C MET A 7 35.03 -66.34 21.33
N GLY A 8 33.76 -66.60 21.65
CA GLY A 8 32.85 -67.56 20.98
C GLY A 8 32.63 -68.78 21.91
N ALA A 9 31.54 -69.55 21.98
CA ALA A 9 30.28 -69.64 21.25
C ALA A 9 29.34 -70.70 21.91
N PHE A 10 28.06 -70.70 21.48
CA PHE A 10 27.04 -71.79 21.46
C PHE A 10 26.28 -72.21 22.75
N ARG A 11 24.95 -71.95 22.83
CA ARG A 11 23.75 -72.81 22.54
C ARG A 11 23.42 -73.78 23.69
N HIS A 12 22.19 -74.16 24.05
CA HIS A 12 20.78 -73.94 23.66
C HIS A 12 19.97 -74.55 24.81
N SER A 13 18.76 -74.07 25.11
CA SER A 13 17.67 -74.91 25.62
C SER A 13 16.35 -74.23 25.33
N ASP A 14 15.66 -74.79 24.35
CA ASP A 14 14.30 -74.50 23.96
C ASP A 14 13.37 -75.30 24.86
N SER A 15 12.32 -74.69 25.42
CA SER A 15 11.19 -75.45 25.94
C SER A 15 9.94 -74.59 26.07
N LYS A 16 8.95 -74.99 25.27
CA LYS A 16 7.50 -74.83 25.50
C LYS A 16 6.82 -73.59 24.92
N GLN A 17 6.65 -73.66 23.60
CA GLN A 17 5.43 -73.25 22.92
C GLN A 17 4.19 -73.95 23.52
N GLU A 18 3.02 -73.33 23.34
CA GLU A 18 1.69 -73.96 23.46
C GLU A 18 1.17 -74.31 24.86
N THR A 19 0.53 -73.34 25.52
CA THR A 19 -0.88 -73.45 25.94
C THR A 19 -1.23 -72.14 26.62
N LEU A 20 -1.89 -71.23 25.90
CA LEU A 20 -2.80 -70.17 26.35
C LEU A 20 -3.01 -69.21 25.16
N SER A 21 -3.52 -69.74 24.05
CA SER A 21 -4.37 -68.94 23.19
C SER A 21 -5.61 -68.53 23.99
N ALA A 22 -6.08 -67.31 23.72
CA ALA A 22 -7.32 -66.69 24.22
C ALA A 22 -7.17 -65.86 25.52
N ASP A 23 -6.72 -64.61 25.40
CA ASP A 23 -7.64 -63.45 25.48
C ASP A 23 -6.87 -62.12 25.24
N ARG A 24 -7.48 -61.23 24.46
CA ARG A 24 -7.16 -59.79 24.26
C ARG A 24 -5.88 -59.39 23.52
N GLU A 25 -5.94 -59.33 22.19
CA GLU A 25 -6.31 -58.15 21.39
C GLU A 25 -5.20 -57.09 21.28
N ASP A 26 -4.63 -57.03 20.07
CA ASP A 26 -4.08 -55.85 19.42
C ASP A 26 -4.73 -54.53 19.87
N ASP A 27 -3.94 -53.56 20.33
CA ASP A 27 -4.33 -52.15 20.13
C ASP A 27 -3.11 -51.21 19.96
N PRO A 28 -2.70 -50.92 18.70
CA PRO A 28 -1.68 -49.94 18.40
C PRO A 28 -2.30 -48.54 18.29
N ARG A 29 -2.62 -47.88 19.41
CA ARG A 29 -3.07 -46.48 19.38
C ARG A 29 -1.92 -45.47 19.40
N THR A 30 -1.16 -45.41 18.31
CA THR A 30 -0.53 -44.14 17.92
C THR A 30 -1.28 -43.59 16.70
N PRO A 31 -2.09 -42.54 16.82
CA PRO A 31 -2.69 -41.91 15.64
C PRO A 31 -1.57 -41.22 14.85
N LYS A 32 -1.10 -41.85 13.77
CA LYS A 32 -0.36 -41.17 12.70
C LYS A 32 -1.33 -40.27 11.94
N TYR A 33 -1.36 -38.98 12.26
CA TYR A 33 -2.12 -37.98 11.49
C TYR A 33 -1.67 -38.00 10.02
N PRO A 34 -2.55 -38.31 9.05
CA PRO A 34 -2.15 -38.37 7.66
C PRO A 34 -2.05 -36.95 7.07
N ARG A 35 -0.87 -36.69 6.52
CA ARG A 35 -0.41 -35.71 5.52
C ARG A 35 -1.49 -34.97 4.68
N ARG A 36 -2.34 -34.13 5.29
CA ARG A 36 -3.29 -33.25 4.56
C ARG A 36 -2.67 -31.94 4.01
N LYS A 37 -1.44 -31.60 4.38
CA LYS A 37 -0.80 -30.30 4.04
C LYS A 37 -0.55 -30.07 2.54
N ARG A 38 -0.32 -31.11 1.73
CA ARG A 38 0.07 -30.96 0.32
C ARG A 38 -1.08 -30.50 -0.59
N TYR A 39 -2.32 -30.94 -0.32
CA TYR A 39 -3.49 -30.51 -1.11
C TYR A 39 -3.90 -29.07 -0.78
N GLY A 40 -3.88 -28.68 0.49
CA GLY A 40 -4.13 -27.29 0.89
C GLY A 40 -3.13 -26.31 0.27
N TRP A 41 -1.85 -26.69 0.18
CA TRP A 41 -0.83 -25.88 -0.47
C TRP A 41 -1.05 -25.72 -1.98
N ARG A 42 -1.45 -26.80 -2.68
CA ARG A 42 -1.77 -26.73 -4.12
C ARG A 42 -2.99 -25.85 -4.38
N VAL A 43 -4.05 -26.01 -3.60
CA VAL A 43 -5.26 -25.17 -3.70
C VAL A 43 -4.92 -23.71 -3.43
N PHE A 44 -4.11 -23.43 -2.41
CA PHE A 44 -3.62 -22.07 -2.13
C PHE A 44 -2.93 -21.45 -3.35
N TRP A 45 -2.00 -22.15 -3.99
CA TRP A 45 -1.31 -21.63 -5.19
C TRP A 45 -2.25 -21.44 -6.37
N VAL A 46 -3.22 -22.34 -6.58
CA VAL A 46 -4.23 -22.16 -7.63
C VAL A 46 -5.06 -20.89 -7.37
N VAL A 47 -5.49 -20.66 -6.13
CA VAL A 47 -6.22 -19.44 -5.76
C VAL A 47 -5.36 -18.19 -5.98
N VAL A 48 -4.08 -18.23 -5.59
CA VAL A 48 -3.15 -17.11 -5.81
C VAL A 48 -2.97 -16.82 -7.30
N VAL A 49 -2.79 -17.85 -8.14
CA VAL A 49 -2.66 -17.67 -9.61
C VAL A 49 -3.94 -17.09 -10.19
N LEU A 50 -5.12 -17.61 -9.80
CA LEU A 50 -6.40 -17.08 -10.26
C LEU A 50 -6.62 -15.63 -9.84
N ALA A 51 -6.30 -15.29 -8.58
CA ALA A 51 -6.36 -13.91 -8.09
C ALA A 51 -5.39 -13.00 -8.86
N GLY A 52 -4.18 -13.49 -9.17
CA GLY A 52 -3.19 -12.77 -9.98
C GLY A 52 -3.69 -12.51 -11.40
N VAL A 53 -4.30 -13.50 -12.06
CA VAL A 53 -4.90 -13.33 -13.40
C VAL A 53 -6.05 -12.31 -13.35
N ALA A 54 -6.93 -12.42 -12.36
CA ALA A 54 -8.05 -11.48 -12.20
C ALA A 54 -7.56 -10.04 -11.97
N LEU A 55 -6.54 -9.86 -11.12
CA LEU A 55 -5.90 -8.57 -10.89
C LEU A 55 -5.26 -8.03 -12.16
N GLY A 56 -4.56 -8.88 -12.92
CA GLY A 56 -3.94 -8.51 -14.19
C GLY A 56 -4.96 -8.02 -15.22
N VAL A 57 -6.10 -8.71 -15.34
CA VAL A 57 -7.21 -8.28 -16.20
C VAL A 57 -7.78 -6.94 -15.72
N ALA A 58 -8.01 -6.77 -14.41
CA ALA A 58 -8.51 -5.51 -13.86
C ALA A 58 -7.56 -4.33 -14.15
N VAL A 59 -6.25 -4.52 -13.97
CA VAL A 59 -5.23 -3.52 -14.28
C VAL A 59 -5.19 -3.22 -15.78
N ALA A 60 -5.32 -4.22 -16.66
CA ALA A 60 -5.34 -4.02 -18.10
C ALA A 60 -6.58 -3.22 -18.57
N VAL A 61 -7.75 -3.49 -17.99
CA VAL A 61 -8.98 -2.73 -18.25
C VAL A 61 -8.85 -1.30 -17.73
N GLU A 62 -8.36 -1.12 -16.51
CA GLU A 62 -8.16 0.20 -15.94
C GLU A 62 -7.11 1.00 -16.72
N SER A 63 -6.03 0.38 -17.19
CA SER A 63 -5.00 1.07 -17.99
C SER A 63 -5.53 1.53 -19.36
N ARG A 64 -6.56 0.86 -19.90
CA ARG A 64 -7.21 1.24 -21.17
C ARG A 64 -8.27 2.33 -20.98
N THR A 65 -8.93 2.37 -19.83
CA THR A 65 -10.11 3.23 -19.61
C THR A 65 -9.87 4.36 -18.61
N SER A 66 -8.84 4.25 -17.78
CA SER A 66 -8.47 5.13 -16.68
C SER A 66 -9.64 5.55 -15.80
N ARG A 67 -10.65 4.68 -15.66
CA ARG A 67 -11.96 5.07 -15.14
C ARG A 67 -11.93 5.30 -13.64
N LEU A 68 -11.27 4.42 -12.89
CA LEU A 68 -11.10 4.58 -11.44
C LEU A 68 -10.13 5.72 -11.13
N GLN A 69 -8.99 5.78 -11.83
CA GLN A 69 -8.00 6.84 -11.66
C GLN A 69 -8.61 8.23 -11.91
N ALA A 70 -9.27 8.41 -13.06
CA ALA A 70 -9.89 9.68 -13.40
C ALA A 70 -10.98 10.07 -12.40
N ARG A 71 -11.76 9.11 -11.89
CA ARG A 71 -12.80 9.39 -10.88
C ARG A 71 -12.20 9.90 -9.58
N GLU A 72 -11.16 9.25 -9.07
CA GLU A 72 -10.53 9.65 -7.81
C GLU A 72 -9.74 10.95 -7.97
N PHE A 73 -9.04 11.14 -9.09
CA PHE A 73 -8.38 12.42 -9.38
C PHE A 73 -9.36 13.56 -9.59
N SER A 74 -10.51 13.32 -10.22
CA SER A 74 -11.56 14.35 -10.36
C SER A 74 -12.16 14.74 -9.02
N ARG A 75 -12.38 13.76 -8.14
CA ARG A 75 -12.85 14.00 -6.76
C ARG A 75 -11.83 14.81 -5.96
N PHE A 76 -10.56 14.48 -6.06
CA PHE A 76 -9.49 15.24 -5.43
C PHE A 76 -9.36 16.64 -6.03
N ALA A 77 -9.36 16.78 -7.36
CA ALA A 77 -9.30 18.09 -8.02
C ALA A 77 -10.49 18.98 -7.64
N ALA A 78 -11.67 18.41 -7.41
CA ALA A 78 -12.83 19.14 -6.93
C ALA A 78 -12.65 19.71 -5.51
N SER A 79 -11.76 19.14 -4.68
CA SER A 79 -11.42 19.69 -3.37
C SER A 79 -10.37 20.81 -3.45
N LEU A 80 -9.63 20.91 -4.56
CA LEU A 80 -8.63 21.96 -4.82
C LEU A 80 -9.30 23.29 -5.21
N GLY A 81 -10.02 23.87 -4.25
CA GLY A 81 -10.77 25.10 -4.43
C GLY A 81 -10.10 26.33 -3.80
N TYR A 82 -10.63 27.50 -4.17
CA TYR A 82 -10.36 28.79 -3.54
C TYR A 82 -11.64 29.59 -3.41
N SER A 83 -11.66 30.56 -2.49
CA SER A 83 -12.79 31.48 -2.29
C SER A 83 -12.30 32.90 -2.06
N MET A 84 -13.03 33.90 -2.53
CA MET A 84 -12.72 35.30 -2.22
C MET A 84 -13.40 35.69 -0.90
N GLN A 85 -12.63 36.14 0.08
CA GLN A 85 -13.14 36.53 1.39
C GLN A 85 -12.73 37.97 1.73
N PRO A 86 -13.45 38.65 2.63
CA PRO A 86 -13.06 39.97 3.12
C PRO A 86 -11.70 39.96 3.84
N GLY A 87 -10.98 41.07 3.70
CA GLY A 87 -9.71 41.32 4.37
C GLY A 87 -8.51 40.58 3.78
N PRO A 88 -7.32 40.78 4.38
CA PRO A 88 -6.12 40.04 4.00
C PRO A 88 -6.22 38.55 4.36
N SER A 89 -5.44 37.73 3.67
CA SER A 89 -5.36 36.29 3.86
C SER A 89 -3.91 35.83 3.92
N HIS A 90 -3.64 34.90 4.84
CA HIS A 90 -2.39 34.14 4.90
C HIS A 90 -2.49 32.79 4.17
N ASP A 91 -3.67 32.49 3.61
CA ASP A 91 -4.01 31.23 2.96
C ASP A 91 -3.90 31.37 1.44
N VAL A 92 -2.82 31.99 0.97
CA VAL A 92 -2.53 32.14 -0.46
C VAL A 92 -1.03 31.99 -0.67
N VAL A 93 -0.66 31.34 -1.78
CA VAL A 93 0.74 31.22 -2.21
C VAL A 93 0.83 31.84 -3.59
N TYR A 94 1.67 32.87 -3.72
CA TYR A 94 1.96 33.49 -4.99
C TYR A 94 3.01 32.69 -5.76
N PRO A 95 2.89 32.61 -7.10
CA PRO A 95 3.83 31.83 -7.90
C PRO A 95 5.23 32.44 -7.83
N GLY A 96 6.24 31.58 -7.87
CA GLY A 96 7.65 31.99 -7.84
C GLY A 96 8.18 32.38 -9.22
N ASP A 97 9.33 31.82 -9.58
CA ASP A 97 10.17 32.28 -10.69
C ASP A 97 9.80 31.75 -12.09
N GLY A 98 8.52 31.42 -12.32
CA GLY A 98 8.06 30.99 -13.63
C GLY A 98 8.27 32.08 -14.70
N PRO A 99 8.68 31.73 -15.93
CA PRO A 99 8.94 32.72 -16.98
C PRO A 99 7.71 33.55 -17.34
N PHE A 100 6.51 32.95 -17.26
CA PHE A 100 5.24 33.66 -17.44
C PHE A 100 4.86 34.48 -16.21
N ASP A 101 5.04 33.92 -15.01
CA ASP A 101 4.75 34.62 -13.75
C ASP A 101 5.58 35.90 -13.61
N ARG A 102 6.85 35.86 -14.01
CA ARG A 102 7.73 37.03 -14.04
C ARG A 102 7.29 38.06 -15.08
N ARG A 103 6.98 37.61 -16.31
CA ARG A 103 6.53 38.50 -17.40
C ARG A 103 5.21 39.20 -17.07
N LEU A 104 4.31 38.53 -16.36
CA LEU A 104 3.02 39.07 -15.93
C LEU A 104 3.08 39.78 -14.56
N GLY A 105 4.23 39.73 -13.88
CA GLY A 105 4.45 40.37 -12.57
C GLY A 105 3.89 39.60 -11.37
N TYR A 106 3.36 38.39 -11.56
CA TYR A 106 2.85 37.56 -10.46
C TYR A 106 3.93 37.15 -9.46
N SER A 107 5.19 36.98 -9.91
CA SER A 107 6.33 36.68 -9.03
C SER A 107 6.64 37.78 -8.02
N SER A 108 6.22 39.02 -8.29
CA SER A 108 6.49 40.18 -7.45
C SER A 108 5.30 40.58 -6.58
N MET A 109 4.26 39.74 -6.49
CA MET A 109 3.01 40.08 -5.82
C MET A 109 3.21 40.41 -4.33
N ASP A 110 4.05 39.64 -3.62
CA ASP A 110 4.37 39.89 -2.21
C ASP A 110 5.01 41.27 -2.01
N GLU A 111 5.87 41.68 -2.93
CA GLU A 111 6.51 42.99 -2.90
C GLU A 111 5.50 44.12 -3.20
N PHE A 112 4.67 43.94 -4.24
CA PHE A 112 3.65 44.92 -4.60
C PHE A 112 2.65 45.15 -3.46
N LEU A 113 2.17 44.07 -2.85
CA LEU A 113 1.25 44.13 -1.73
C LEU A 113 1.87 44.86 -0.54
N SER A 114 3.12 44.53 -0.21
CA SER A 114 3.87 45.19 0.87
C SER A 114 4.05 46.69 0.62
N ARG A 115 4.34 47.11 -0.63
CA ARG A 115 4.49 48.52 -1.01
C ARG A 115 3.17 49.28 -0.98
N LEU A 116 2.06 48.64 -1.37
CA LEU A 116 0.72 49.23 -1.33
C LEU A 116 0.27 49.46 0.13
N LEU A 117 0.45 48.46 0.99
CA LEU A 117 0.12 48.58 2.41
C LEU A 117 0.89 49.71 3.10
N LYS A 118 2.15 49.95 2.73
CA LYS A 118 2.97 51.08 3.21
C LYS A 118 2.50 52.46 2.74
N ARG A 119 1.63 52.52 1.74
CA ARG A 119 1.05 53.74 1.17
C ARG A 119 -0.43 53.88 1.54
N ASP A 120 -0.83 53.27 2.66
CA ASP A 120 -2.17 53.34 3.22
C ASP A 120 -3.28 52.74 2.32
N TYR A 121 -2.91 51.91 1.33
CA TYR A 121 -3.89 51.07 0.64
C TYR A 121 -4.31 49.91 1.54
N VAL A 122 -5.58 49.52 1.44
CA VAL A 122 -6.16 48.44 2.26
C VAL A 122 -6.62 47.29 1.38
N ILE A 123 -6.34 46.06 1.82
CA ILE A 123 -6.85 44.84 1.20
C ILE A 123 -8.28 44.64 1.66
N THR A 124 -9.24 45.01 0.81
CA THR A 124 -10.67 44.85 1.12
C THR A 124 -11.12 43.41 1.00
N ARG A 125 -10.57 42.65 0.04
CA ARG A 125 -10.84 41.24 -0.19
C ARG A 125 -9.62 40.54 -0.73
N GLN A 126 -9.41 39.29 -0.33
CA GLN A 126 -8.34 38.44 -0.82
C GLN A 126 -8.84 37.00 -0.98
N THR A 127 -8.23 36.29 -1.93
CA THR A 127 -8.49 34.88 -2.13
C THR A 127 -7.90 34.06 -0.99
N ARG A 128 -8.65 33.06 -0.52
CA ARG A 128 -8.22 32.02 0.42
C ARG A 128 -8.27 30.67 -0.27
N PHE A 129 -7.14 29.98 -0.30
CA PHE A 129 -7.04 28.62 -0.79
C PHE A 129 -7.62 27.67 0.26
N SER A 130 -8.28 26.62 -0.23
CA SER A 130 -8.65 25.50 0.63
C SER A 130 -7.40 24.87 1.26
N PRO A 131 -7.50 24.20 2.42
CA PRO A 131 -6.38 23.49 3.01
C PRO A 131 -5.74 22.47 2.05
N GLU A 132 -6.56 21.81 1.23
CA GLU A 132 -6.09 20.87 0.20
C GLU A 132 -5.26 21.59 -0.87
N LEU A 133 -5.73 22.73 -1.38
CA LEU A 133 -5.01 23.52 -2.37
C LEU A 133 -3.71 24.10 -1.79
N LEU A 134 -3.69 24.56 -0.54
CA LEU A 134 -2.46 25.00 0.12
C LEU A 134 -1.42 23.89 0.19
N ARG A 135 -1.82 22.69 0.63
CA ARG A 135 -0.89 21.54 0.66
C ARG A 135 -0.40 21.20 -0.73
N TYR A 136 -1.29 21.17 -1.72
CA TYR A 136 -0.95 20.87 -3.10
C TYR A 136 0.08 21.86 -3.68
N VAL A 137 -0.13 23.17 -3.53
CA VAL A 137 0.83 24.18 -4.04
C VAL A 137 2.14 24.16 -3.26
N ARG A 138 2.12 23.92 -1.95
CA ARG A 138 3.34 23.80 -1.14
C ARG A 138 4.22 22.60 -1.54
N HIS A 139 3.65 21.58 -2.17
CA HIS A 139 4.41 20.48 -2.77
C HIS A 139 5.01 20.83 -4.15
N GLY A 140 4.87 22.08 -4.61
CA GLY A 140 5.42 22.57 -5.88
C GLY A 140 4.52 22.34 -7.08
N PHE A 141 3.26 21.92 -6.88
CA PHE A 141 2.31 21.75 -7.98
C PHE A 141 1.65 23.07 -8.39
N PHE A 142 1.34 23.21 -9.68
CA PHE A 142 0.65 24.37 -10.22
C PHE A 142 -0.84 24.35 -9.89
N VAL A 143 -1.37 25.49 -9.44
CA VAL A 143 -2.80 25.67 -9.15
C VAL A 143 -3.65 25.22 -10.34
N PRO A 144 -4.62 24.29 -10.16
CA PRO A 144 -5.50 23.88 -11.25
C PRO A 144 -6.34 25.06 -11.73
N TYR A 145 -6.28 25.36 -13.03
CA TYR A 145 -7.04 26.43 -13.63
C TYR A 145 -8.45 25.95 -13.99
N LYS A 146 -9.49 26.73 -13.66
CA LYS A 146 -10.82 26.49 -14.22
C LYS A 146 -10.83 27.01 -15.65
N GLU A 147 -11.10 26.13 -16.60
CA GLU A 147 -11.25 26.52 -18.00
C GLU A 147 -12.31 27.61 -18.14
N LYS A 148 -12.04 28.57 -19.03
CA LYS A 148 -12.99 29.64 -19.35
C LYS A 148 -14.05 29.05 -20.26
N THR A 149 -15.27 28.90 -19.76
CA THR A 149 -16.47 28.62 -20.56
C THR A 149 -17.05 29.91 -21.12
#